data_AF-A0AA52AWV2-F1
#
_entry.id   AF-A0AA52AWV2-F1
#
_cell.length_a   1.000
_cell.length_b   1.000
_cell.length_c   1.000
_cell.angle_alpha   90.00
_cell.angle_beta   90.00
_cell.angle_gamma   90.00
#
_symmetry.space_group_name_H-M   'P 1'
#
loop_
_entity.id
_entity.type
_entity.pdbx_description
1 polymer ?
#
loop_
_entity_poly.entity_id
_entity_poly.type
_entity_poly.pdbx_seq_one_letter_code
_entity_poly.pdbx_strand_id
1 'polypeptide(L)' 'MHRSPVILPIPRTSKVAHLEDNVAAATISLTADEVAQ' A
#
# COMPACT_ATOMS: atom_id res chain seq x y z
N MET A 1 5.30 12.73 -8.44
CA MET A 1 5.94 11.50 -8.96
C MET A 1 4.86 10.44 -9.14
N HIS A 2 4.48 10.14 -10.38
CA HIS A 2 3.50 9.07 -10.66
C HIS A 2 4.27 7.76 -10.79
N ARG A 3 4.25 6.93 -9.73
CA ARG A 3 4.76 5.56 -9.82
C ARG A 3 3.92 4.81 -10.85
N SER A 4 4.57 3.91 -11.60
CA SER A 4 3.89 3.07 -12.59
C SER A 4 2.63 2.42 -11.97
N PRO A 5 1.51 2.34 -12.71
CA PRO A 5 0.25 1.79 -12.22
C PRO A 5 0.35 0.29 -11.85
N VAL A 6 1.48 -0.36 -12.16
CA VAL A 6 1.71 -1.79 -11.91
C VAL A 6 3.00 -2.01 -11.09
N ILE A 7 3.30 -1.12 -10.14
CA ILE A 7 4.33 -1.37 -9.13
C ILE A 7 3.64 -1.82 -7.84
N LEU A 8 3.78 -3.10 -7.53
CA LEU A 8 3.52 -3.64 -6.20
C LEU A 8 4.88 -3.86 -5.51
N PRO A 9 5.22 -3.10 -4.45
CA PRO A 9 6.34 -3.46 -3.59
C PRO A 9 6.17 -4.92 -3.16
N ILE A 10 7.25 -5.67 -2.98
CA ILE A 10 7.16 -7.04 -2.48
C ILE A 10 7.36 -6.97 -0.96
N PRO A 11 6.29 -6.77 -0.15
CA PRO A 11 6.45 -6.75 1.30
C PRO A 11 6.85 -8.16 1.74
N ARG A 12 7.97 -8.28 2.44
CA ARG A 12 8.28 -9.50 3.18
C ARG A 12 7.53 -9.43 4.49
N THR A 13 6.50 -10.25 4.68
CA THR A 13 5.87 -10.44 5.99
C THR A 13 5.92 -11.92 6.37
N SER A 14 6.28 -12.22 7.62
CA SER A 14 6.38 -13.59 8.16
C SER A 14 5.11 -14.05 8.88
N LYS A 15 4.06 -13.22 8.90
CA LYS A 15 2.80 -13.47 9.58
C LYS A 15 1.62 -13.22 8.64
N VAL A 16 0.63 -14.10 8.69
CA VAL A 16 -0.60 -14.01 7.88
C VAL A 16 -1.38 -12.73 8.18
N ALA A 17 -1.49 -12.33 9.45
CA ALA A 17 -2.18 -11.08 9.82
C ALA A 17 -1.62 -9.85 9.09
N HIS A 18 -0.29 -9.73 8.98
CA HIS A 18 0.32 -8.62 8.25
C HIS A 18 0.06 -8.69 6.73
N LEU A 19 -0.12 -9.89 6.17
CA LEU A 19 -0.50 -10.03 4.77
C LEU A 19 -1.92 -9.51 4.54
N GLU A 20 -2.86 -9.87 5.43
CA GLU A 20 -4.25 -9.40 5.36
C GLU A 20 -4.33 -7.88 5.45
N ASP A 21 -3.63 -7.26 6.39
CA ASP A 21 -3.56 -5.81 6.54
C ASP A 21 -2.97 -5.12 5.29
N ASN A 22 -1.89 -5.67 4.73
CA ASN A 22 -1.27 -5.14 3.51
C ASN A 22 -2.18 -5.22 2.29
N VAL A 23 -2.96 -6.30 2.17
CA VAL A 23 -3.93 -6.47 1.07
C VAL A 23 -5.10 -5.48 1.25
N ALA A 24 -5.60 -5.31 2.47
CA ALA A 24 -6.64 -4.34 2.78
C ALA A 24 -6.19 -2.89 2.49
N ALA A 25 -4.90 -2.58 2.69
CA ALA A 25 -4.37 -1.25 2.40
C ALA A 25 -4.46 -0.87 0.90
N ALA A 26 -4.53 -1.85 -0.02
CA ALA A 26 -4.67 -1.58 -1.45
C ALA A 26 -6.00 -0.89 -1.82
N THR A 27 -7.02 -0.96 -0.95
CA THR A 27 -8.32 -0.29 -1.18
C THR A 27 -8.39 1.11 -0.58
N ILE A 28 -7.36 1.54 0.15
CA ILE A 28 -7.33 2.85 0.78
C ILE A 28 -6.98 3.90 -0.27
N SER A 29 -7.84 4.92 -0.41
CA SER A 29 -7.56 6.09 -1.24
C SER A 29 -7.15 7.25 -0.35
N LEU A 30 -5.92 7.73 -0.53
CA LEU A 30 -5.41 8.91 0.17
C LEU A 30 -5.77 10.18 -0.62
N THR A 31 -6.14 11.22 0.11
CA THR A 31 -6.28 12.58 -0.40
C THR A 31 -4.89 13.19 -0.68
N ALA A 32 -4.85 14.26 -1.47
CA ALA A 32 -3.58 14.95 -1.77
C ALA A 32 -2.90 15.48 -0.50
N ASP A 33 -3.69 15.94 0.48
CA ASP A 33 -3.19 16.49 1.75
C ASP A 33 -2.54 15.39 2.60
N GLU A 34 -3.10 14.18 2.64
CA GLU A 34 -2.54 13.03 3.36
C GLU A 34 -1.24 12.49 2.74
N VAL A 35 -1.03 12.71 1.44
CA VAL A 35 0.21 12.32 0.74
C VAL A 35 1.30 13.39 0.87
N ALA A 36 0.93 14.64 1.14
CA ALA A 36 1.85 15.77 1.24
C ALA A 36 2.52 15.91 2.62
N GLN A 37 2.13 15.08 3.59
CA GLN A 37 2.63 15.08 4.97
C GLN A 37 3.65 13.96 5.20
#